data_AF-A0A956I046-F1
#
_entry.id   AF-A0A956I046-F1
#
_cell.length_a   1.000
_cell.length_b   1.000
_cell.length_c   1.000
_cell.angle_alpha   90.00
_cell.angle_beta   90.00
_cell.angle_gamma   90.00
#
_symmetry.space_group_name_H-M   'P 1'
#
loop_
_entity.id
_entity.type
_entity.pdbx_description
1 polymer ?
#
loop_
_entity_poly.entity_id
_entity_poly.type
_entity_poly.pdbx_seq_one_letter_code
_entity_poly.pdbx_strand_id
1 'polypeptide(L)'
;IILDVDGPDAGRAIGKKGATLDALQFVLNKIMNRAPEGRCHIVVDSGDYRERYDRRLSELATREAERALEMGKVITLRPMSPRDRRVVHESLKTFHGVTTQSNGEGLGRRIQIIPDGMKPRPIRRRGGGGGGPRRRDDFDD
;
A
#
# COMPACT_ATOMS: atom_id res chain seq x y z
N ILE A 1 -4.63 18.49 -15.79
CA ILE A 1 -5.03 19.74 -15.10
C ILE A 1 -4.67 19.57 -13.64
N ILE A 2 -3.92 20.50 -13.06
CA ILE A 2 -3.61 20.51 -11.61
C ILE A 2 -4.46 21.61 -10.99
N LEU A 3 -5.18 21.27 -9.92
CA LEU A 3 -5.91 22.20 -9.07
C LEU A 3 -5.18 22.27 -7.74
N ASP A 4 -4.67 23.44 -7.40
CA ASP A 4 -4.08 23.68 -6.09
C ASP A 4 -5.15 24.26 -5.16
N VAL A 5 -5.24 23.71 -3.95
CA VAL A 5 -6.17 24.15 -2.92
C VAL A 5 -5.41 25.03 -1.94
N ASP A 6 -5.66 26.33 -2.06
CA ASP A 6 -5.07 27.38 -1.23
C ASP A 6 -6.09 28.02 -0.28
N GLY A 7 -5.58 28.57 0.82
CA GLY A 7 -6.37 29.31 1.80
C GLY A 7 -6.02 28.95 3.24
N PRO A 8 -6.53 29.74 4.21
CA PRO A 8 -6.21 29.57 5.63
C PRO A 8 -6.62 28.19 6.19
N ASP A 9 -7.65 27.58 5.60
CA ASP A 9 -8.16 26.25 5.97
C ASP A 9 -7.76 25.13 4.99
N ALA A 10 -6.82 25.39 4.06
CA ALA A 10 -6.40 24.40 3.07
C ALA A 10 -5.94 23.07 3.70
N GLY A 11 -5.36 23.13 4.91
CA GLY A 11 -5.01 21.95 5.70
C GLY A 11 -6.18 21.01 6.00
N ARG A 12 -7.43 21.50 6.05
CA ARG A 12 -8.62 20.67 6.23
C ARG A 12 -8.95 19.86 4.97
N ALA A 13 -8.64 20.40 3.79
CA ALA A 13 -8.83 19.72 2.52
C ALA A 13 -7.87 18.53 2.32
N ILE A 14 -6.73 18.52 3.02
CA ILE A 14 -5.79 17.39 3.06
C ILE A 14 -6.44 16.14 3.68
N GLY A 15 -7.06 16.31 4.84
CA GLY A 15 -7.59 15.19 5.63
C GLY A 15 -6.51 14.23 6.14
N LYS A 16 -6.93 13.09 6.68
CA LYS A 16 -6.00 12.09 7.25
C LYS A 16 -5.18 11.43 6.14
N LYS A 17 -3.88 11.72 6.09
CA LYS A 17 -2.94 11.18 5.08
C LYS A 17 -3.37 11.47 3.63
N GLY A 18 -3.98 12.62 3.35
CA GLY A 18 -4.40 12.98 1.98
C GLY A 18 -5.73 12.40 1.53
N ALA A 19 -6.42 11.62 2.39
CA ALA A 19 -7.65 10.92 2.00
C ALA A 19 -8.76 11.86 1.51
N THR A 20 -8.82 13.09 2.01
CA THR A 20 -9.82 14.08 1.57
C THR A 20 -9.47 14.64 0.19
N LEU A 21 -8.20 14.92 -0.10
CA LEU A 21 -7.75 15.33 -1.43
C LEU A 21 -8.03 14.24 -2.47
N ASP A 22 -7.77 12.99 -2.12
CA ASP A 22 -8.04 11.85 -3.00
C ASP A 22 -9.54 11.69 -3.28
N ALA A 23 -10.38 11.85 -2.26
CA ALA A 23 -11.83 11.82 -2.41
C ALA A 23 -12.33 12.97 -3.31
N LEU A 24 -11.83 14.19 -3.10
CA LEU A 24 -12.18 15.36 -3.92
C LEU A 24 -11.79 15.12 -5.38
N GLN A 25 -10.54 14.67 -5.61
CA GLN A 25 -10.04 14.36 -6.93
C GLN A 25 -10.91 13.29 -7.62
N PHE A 26 -11.30 12.24 -6.92
CA PHE A 26 -12.16 11.19 -7.47
C PHE A 26 -13.50 11.75 -7.94
N VAL A 27 -14.19 12.52 -7.09
CA VAL A 27 -15.49 13.13 -7.41
C VAL A 27 -15.34 14.08 -8.61
N LEU A 28 -14.32 14.94 -8.61
CA LEU A 28 -14.07 15.89 -9.71
C LEU A 28 -13.79 15.17 -11.03
N ASN A 29 -12.91 14.17 -11.04
CA ASN A 29 -12.67 13.37 -12.25
C ASN A 29 -13.95 12.66 -12.71
N LYS A 30 -14.78 12.18 -11.78
CA LYS A 30 -16.04 11.50 -12.13
C LYS A 30 -17.07 12.44 -12.74
N ILE A 31 -17.19 13.66 -12.21
CA ILE A 31 -18.09 14.69 -12.73
C ILE A 31 -17.62 15.14 -14.12
N MET A 32 -16.33 15.46 -14.25
CA MET A 32 -15.78 16.00 -15.50
C MET A 32 -15.76 14.98 -16.64
N ASN A 33 -15.55 13.70 -16.34
CA ASN A 33 -15.56 12.63 -17.35
C ASN A 33 -16.94 11.96 -17.50
N ARG A 34 -18.03 12.65 -17.13
CA ARG A 34 -19.40 12.13 -17.29
C ARG A 34 -19.84 12.11 -18.75
N ALA A 35 -19.42 13.08 -19.55
CA ALA A 35 -19.61 13.08 -20.99
C ALA A 35 -18.43 12.39 -21.70
N PRO A 36 -18.66 11.64 -22.79
CA PRO A 36 -17.59 10.92 -23.50
C PRO A 36 -16.65 11.85 -24.27
N GLU A 37 -17.07 13.07 -24.59
CA GLU A 37 -16.27 14.06 -25.31
C GLU A 37 -15.39 14.87 -24.34
N GLY A 38 -14.09 15.01 -24.66
CA GLY A 38 -13.19 15.87 -23.90
C GLY A 38 -12.76 15.35 -22.53
N ARG A 39 -12.39 14.06 -22.42
CA ARG A 39 -11.87 13.49 -21.17
C ARG A 39 -10.69 14.31 -20.63
N CYS A 40 -10.76 14.67 -19.35
CA CYS A 40 -9.70 15.40 -18.68
C CYS A 40 -9.29 14.67 -17.39
N HIS A 41 -7.99 14.68 -17.10
CA HIS A 41 -7.47 14.18 -15.83
C HIS A 41 -7.16 15.35 -14.91
N ILE A 42 -7.84 15.38 -13.78
CA ILE A 42 -7.67 16.38 -12.74
C ILE A 42 -6.84 15.79 -11.61
N VAL A 43 -5.82 16.52 -11.19
CA VAL A 43 -5.03 16.24 -10.00
C VAL A 43 -5.29 17.36 -9.00
N VAL A 44 -5.69 17.03 -7.77
CA VAL A 44 -5.97 18.02 -6.72
C VAL A 44 -4.88 17.98 -5.67
N ASP A 45 -4.08 19.03 -5.52
CA ASP A 45 -3.05 19.13 -4.48
C ASP A 45 -3.35 20.28 -3.51
N SER A 46 -2.59 20.36 -2.42
CA SER A 46 -2.63 21.49 -1.51
C SER A 46 -1.23 21.75 -0.96
N GLY A 47 -0.58 22.82 -1.43
CA GLY A 47 0.72 23.27 -0.95
C GLY A 47 1.78 22.17 -0.92
N ASP A 48 1.98 21.49 -2.05
CA ASP A 48 2.93 20.39 -2.25
C ASP A 48 2.77 19.25 -1.23
N TYR A 49 1.54 18.99 -0.78
CA TYR A 49 1.28 17.94 0.21
C TYR A 49 1.77 16.59 -0.29
N ARG A 50 1.49 16.26 -1.57
CA ARG A 50 1.87 14.97 -2.14
C ARG A 50 3.37 14.75 -2.12
N GLU A 51 4.16 15.73 -2.56
CA GLU A 51 5.61 15.61 -2.58
C GLU A 51 6.18 15.47 -1.16
N ARG A 52 5.70 16.30 -0.22
CA ARG A 52 6.11 16.21 1.18
C ARG A 52 5.73 14.88 1.81
N TYR A 53 4.59 14.31 1.44
CA TYR A 53 4.13 13.01 1.93
C TYR A 53 4.96 11.86 1.37
N ASP A 54 5.25 11.90 0.07
CA ASP A 54 6.07 10.90 -0.60
C ASP A 54 7.50 10.89 -0.03
N ARG A 55 8.10 12.06 0.18
CA ARG A 55 9.41 12.20 0.85
C ARG A 55 9.43 11.55 2.24
N ARG A 56 8.41 11.83 3.07
CA ARG A 56 8.28 11.20 4.40
C ARG A 56 8.11 9.68 4.33
N LEU A 57 7.41 9.17 3.31
CA LEU A 57 7.26 7.73 3.09
C LEU A 57 8.59 7.08 2.68
N SER A 58 9.36 7.73 1.80
CA SER A 58 10.70 7.26 1.42
C SER A 58 11.68 7.26 2.58
N GLU A 59 11.68 8.31 3.41
CA GLU A 59 12.48 8.39 4.64
C GLU A 59 12.09 7.29 5.65
N LEU A 60 10.77 7.06 5.82
CA LEU A 60 10.27 5.93 6.62
C LEU A 60 10.78 4.60 6.05
N ALA A 61 10.64 4.37 4.74
CA ALA A 61 11.04 3.12 4.12
C ALA A 61 12.52 2.83 4.32
N THR A 62 13.38 3.83 4.13
CA THR A 62 14.83 3.73 4.27
C THR A 62 15.22 3.37 5.70
N ARG A 63 14.68 4.09 6.70
CA ARG A 63 14.95 3.80 8.12
C ARG A 63 14.49 2.40 8.53
N GLU A 64 13.35 1.94 8.02
CA GLU A 64 12.86 0.60 8.32
C GLU A 64 13.66 -0.49 7.58
N ALA A 65 14.24 -0.19 6.41
CA ALA A 65 15.15 -1.09 5.72
C ALA A 65 16.47 -1.29 6.49
N GLU A 66 17.08 -0.21 6.96
CA GLU A 66 18.27 -0.26 7.83
C GLU A 66 17.99 -1.12 9.07
N ARG A 67 16.88 -0.87 9.76
CA ARG A 67 16.49 -1.65 10.94
C ARG A 67 16.24 -3.13 10.60
N ALA A 68 15.66 -3.43 9.44
CA ALA A 68 15.44 -4.81 9.01
C ALA A 68 16.78 -5.55 8.82
N LEU A 69 17.77 -4.88 8.25
CA LEU A 69 19.14 -5.40 8.09
C LEU A 69 19.82 -5.60 9.45
N GLU A 70 19.81 -4.59 10.31
CA GLU A 70 20.43 -4.64 11.65
C GLU A 70 19.86 -5.78 12.51
N MET A 71 18.54 -5.95 12.49
CA MET A 71 17.87 -6.98 13.27
C MET A 71 17.89 -8.36 12.61
N GLY A 72 18.19 -8.42 11.31
CA GLY A 72 18.04 -9.62 10.49
C GLY A 72 16.60 -10.17 10.50
N LYS A 73 15.59 -9.29 10.54
CA LYS A 73 14.16 -9.68 10.67
C LYS A 73 13.28 -8.94 9.67
N VAL A 74 12.22 -9.62 9.23
CA VAL A 74 11.19 -8.99 8.39
C VAL A 74 10.45 -7.90 9.16
N ILE A 75 10.41 -6.70 8.60
CA ILE A 75 9.62 -5.58 9.14
C ILE A 75 8.36 -5.40 8.30
N THR A 76 7.19 -5.34 8.94
CA THR A 76 5.91 -5.13 8.28
C THR A 76 5.40 -3.72 8.56
N LEU A 77 5.27 -2.90 7.52
CA LEU A 77 4.72 -1.56 7.63
C LEU A 77 3.21 -1.57 7.87
N ARG A 78 2.67 -0.44 8.32
CA ARG A 78 1.21 -0.25 8.46
C ARG A 78 0.52 -0.36 7.10
N PRO A 79 -0.76 -0.80 7.07
CA PRO A 79 -1.57 -0.71 5.85
C PRO A 79 -1.59 0.72 5.30
N MET A 80 -1.51 0.83 3.98
CA MET A 80 -1.43 2.10 3.24
C MET A 80 -2.06 1.94 1.85
N SER A 81 -2.28 3.06 1.15
CA SER A 81 -2.92 3.04 -0.16
C SER A 81 -2.03 2.32 -1.21
N PRO A 82 -2.58 1.85 -2.35
CA PRO A 82 -1.76 1.34 -3.45
C PRO A 82 -0.67 2.32 -3.93
N ARG A 83 -0.96 3.63 -3.94
CA ARG A 83 -0.01 4.69 -4.28
C ARG A 83 1.13 4.74 -3.27
N ASP A 84 0.82 4.77 -1.98
CA ASP A 84 1.83 4.83 -0.91
C ASP A 84 2.74 3.60 -0.94
N ARG A 85 2.15 2.41 -1.15
CA ARG A 85 2.91 1.16 -1.29
C ARG A 85 3.88 1.21 -2.45
N ARG A 86 3.49 1.84 -3.55
CA ARG A 86 4.34 2.02 -4.73
C ARG A 86 5.51 2.95 -4.41
N VAL A 87 5.28 4.07 -3.73
CA VAL A 87 6.35 4.98 -3.27
C VAL A 87 7.38 4.24 -2.42
N VAL A 88 6.92 3.43 -1.46
CA VAL A 88 7.82 2.59 -0.63
C VAL A 88 8.60 1.59 -1.48
N HIS A 89 7.92 0.86 -2.36
CA HIS A 89 8.56 -0.14 -3.23
C HIS A 89 9.61 0.49 -4.14
N GLU A 90 9.29 1.63 -4.76
CA GLU A 90 10.21 2.37 -5.63
C GLU A 90 11.40 2.93 -4.83
N SER A 91 11.16 3.47 -3.63
CA SER A 91 12.24 4.01 -2.79
C SER A 91 13.28 2.97 -2.36
N LEU A 92 12.85 1.71 -2.19
CA LEU A 92 13.73 0.61 -1.77
C LEU A 92 14.22 -0.24 -2.93
N LYS A 93 13.82 0.04 -4.17
CA LYS A 93 14.19 -0.78 -5.34
C LYS A 93 15.70 -0.82 -5.57
N THR A 94 16.41 0.25 -5.24
CA THR A 94 17.87 0.37 -5.37
C THR A 94 18.59 0.24 -4.03
N PHE A 95 17.87 -0.06 -2.93
CA PHE A 95 18.47 -0.21 -1.61
C PHE A 95 19.03 -1.63 -1.47
N HIS A 96 20.34 -1.75 -1.23
CA HIS A 96 21.00 -3.06 -1.18
C HIS A 96 20.64 -3.86 0.09
N GLY A 97 20.46 -5.17 -0.08
CA GLY A 97 20.29 -6.12 1.02
C GLY A 97 18.86 -6.31 1.51
N VAL A 98 17.87 -5.62 0.93
CA VAL A 98 16.45 -5.82 1.24
C VAL A 98 15.62 -5.97 -0.02
N THR A 99 14.59 -6.81 0.08
CA THR A 99 13.52 -6.94 -0.89
C THR A 99 12.20 -6.50 -0.26
N THR A 100 11.29 -5.93 -1.04
CA THR A 100 9.95 -5.54 -0.56
C THR A 100 8.84 -6.39 -1.17
N GLN A 101 7.85 -6.78 -0.37
CA GLN A 101 6.70 -7.55 -0.81
C GLN A 101 5.39 -7.00 -0.24
N SER A 102 4.35 -6.93 -1.06
CA SER A 102 3.01 -6.63 -0.56
C SER A 102 2.33 -7.87 0.03
N ASN A 103 1.85 -7.79 1.27
CA ASN A 103 1.14 -8.87 1.96
C ASN A 103 -0.27 -8.44 2.41
N GLY A 104 -1.26 -9.33 2.30
CA GLY A 104 -2.67 -9.07 2.66
C GLY A 104 -3.52 -8.54 1.49
N GLU A 105 -4.78 -8.22 1.79
CA GLU A 105 -5.81 -7.89 0.79
C GLU A 105 -6.56 -6.59 1.14
N GLY A 106 -7.15 -5.95 0.12
CA GLY A 106 -7.95 -4.74 0.25
C GLY A 106 -7.28 -3.63 1.07
N LEU A 107 -8.04 -3.06 2.00
CA LEU A 107 -7.58 -2.02 2.94
C LEU A 107 -6.56 -2.53 3.97
N GLY A 108 -6.48 -3.85 4.17
CA GLY A 108 -5.55 -4.48 5.09
C GLY A 108 -4.17 -4.73 4.50
N ARG A 109 -3.96 -4.48 3.20
CA ARG A 109 -2.73 -4.83 2.47
C ARG A 109 -1.56 -3.92 2.86
N ARG A 110 -0.44 -4.56 3.19
CA ARG A 110 0.77 -3.98 3.80
C ARG A 110 2.00 -4.22 2.94
N ILE A 111 3.10 -3.53 3.25
CA ILE A 111 4.43 -3.82 2.70
C ILE A 111 5.27 -4.50 3.77
N GLN A 112 5.95 -5.57 3.39
CA GLN A 112 6.99 -6.23 4.15
C GLN A 112 8.34 -5.87 3.54
N ILE A 113 9.30 -5.51 4.40
CA ILE A 113 10.70 -5.31 4.06
C ILE A 113 11.45 -6.53 4.58
N ILE A 114 12.09 -7.27 3.67
CA ILE A 114 12.66 -8.60 3.91
C ILE A 114 14.16 -8.49 3.62
N PRO A 115 15.04 -8.70 4.62
CA PRO A 115 16.49 -8.79 4.39
C PRO A 115 16.82 -9.98 3.48
N ASP A 116 17.67 -9.80 2.46
CA ASP A 116 17.95 -10.82 1.44
C ASP A 116 18.64 -12.09 2.02
N GLY A 117 19.34 -11.94 3.15
CA GLY A 117 19.92 -13.07 3.89
C GLY A 117 18.89 -13.96 4.61
N MET A 118 17.62 -13.53 4.67
CA MET A 118 16.52 -14.28 5.25
C MET A 118 15.68 -14.89 4.12
N LYS A 119 15.87 -16.19 3.86
CA LYS A 119 14.97 -16.92 2.94
C LYS A 119 13.51 -16.70 3.39
N PRO A 120 12.64 -16.13 2.55
CA PRO A 120 11.25 -15.91 2.93
C PRO A 120 10.65 -17.26 3.31
N ARG A 121 10.11 -17.39 4.53
CA ARG A 121 9.34 -18.59 4.87
C ARG A 121 8.16 -18.63 3.89
N PRO A 122 7.97 -19.72 3.13
CA PRO A 122 6.89 -19.79 2.17
C PRO A 122 5.57 -19.51 2.88
N ILE A 123 4.77 -18.64 2.27
CA ILE A 123 3.47 -18.22 2.79
C ILE A 123 2.64 -19.49 2.98
N ARG A 124 2.39 -19.89 4.24
CA ARG A 124 1.36 -20.89 4.54
C ARG A 124 0.02 -20.24 4.19
N ARG A 125 -0.46 -20.48 2.97
CA ARG A 125 -1.85 -20.24 2.61
C ARG A 125 -2.69 -21.01 3.62
N ARG A 126 -3.30 -20.30 4.57
CA ARG A 126 -4.21 -20.91 5.54
C ARG A 126 -5.51 -21.18 4.79
N GLY A 127 -5.61 -22.38 4.19
CA GLY A 127 -6.81 -22.84 3.50
C GLY A 127 -6.64 -24.21 2.84
N GLY A 128 -7.33 -25.21 3.39
CA GLY A 128 -7.42 -26.57 2.82
C GLY A 128 -7.43 -27.67 3.88
N GLY A 129 -8.43 -27.66 4.77
CA GLY A 129 -8.66 -28.76 5.70
C GLY A 129 -8.89 -30.07 4.94
N GLY A 130 -8.08 -31.08 5.24
CA GLY A 130 -8.17 -32.41 4.64
C GLY A 130 -9.48 -33.10 5.04
N GLY A 131 -10.37 -33.28 4.08
CA GLY A 131 -11.39 -34.33 4.13
C GLY A 131 -10.76 -35.63 3.68
N GLY A 132 -10.19 -36.39 4.62
CA GLY A 132 -9.82 -37.79 4.37
C GLY A 132 -11.09 -38.64 4.32
N PRO A 133 -11.20 -39.62 3.39
CA PRO A 133 -12.38 -40.47 3.31
C PRO A 133 -12.46 -41.36 4.55
N ARG A 134 -13.58 -41.26 5.28
CA ARG A 134 -13.92 -42.24 6.33
C ARG A 134 -14.28 -43.54 5.62
N ARG A 135 -13.42 -44.56 5.76
CA ARG A 135 -13.77 -45.94 5.47
C ARG A 135 -14.98 -46.28 6.35
N ARG A 136 -16.09 -46.68 5.72
CA ARG A 136 -17.14 -47.43 6.40
C ARG A 136 -16.62 -48.86 6.45
N ASP A 137 -16.28 -49.32 7.64
CA ASP A 137 -16.11 -50.74 7.87
C ASP A 137 -17.51 -51.34 7.94
N ASP A 138 -17.69 -52.38 7.13
CA ASP A 138 -18.86 -53.24 7.06
C ASP A 138 -19.15 -53.88 8.43
N PHE A 139 -20.41 -53.82 8.85
CA PHE A 139 -20.95 -54.63 9.95
C PHE A 139 -22.28 -55.20 9.46
N ASP A 140 -22.20 -56.38 8.84
CA ASP A 140 -23.32 -57.31 8.67
C ASP A 140 -23.40 -58.16 9.95
N ASP A 141 -24.53 -58.06 10.67
CA ASP A 141 -25.17 -59.15 11.44
C ASP A 141 -26.66 -58.80 11.63
#